data_AF-A0A934ZF64-F1
#
_entry.id   AF-A0A934ZF64-F1
#
_cell.length_a   1.000
_cell.length_b   1.000
_cell.length_c   1.000
_cell.angle_alpha   90.00
_cell.angle_beta   90.00
_cell.angle_gamma   90.00
#
_symmetry.space_group_name_H-M   'P 1'
#
loop_
_entity.id
_entity.type
_entity.pdbx_description
1 polymer ?
#
loop_
_entity_poly.entity_id
_entity_poly.type
_entity_poly.pdbx_seq_one_letter_code
_entity_poly.pdbx_strand_id
1 'polypeptide(L)'
;MRRLENGVTFDLYRFLEGGSRLRASAQSGIDLASFLRDVTDGGEATEVWVTGHSKGAALATAVARWLSDTQGRPEQWDPNRLATVHCTTFAGPTAGNGAFARGVDRALGDRLHRVANERDLVTLGWARDSLRDAPSIFAPAIAMPEVLARLVEVVAGETSALDYQQVDPQAERFRGEIRSADGGFLPEVSHQHLEAYIEHAGLSPWLKREQLFGLS
;
A
#
# COMPACT_ATOMS: atom_id res chain seq x y z
N MET A 1 33.48 -12.73 18.24
CA MET A 1 33.44 -11.50 17.43
C MET A 1 33.39 -11.93 15.96
N ARG A 2 32.18 -12.05 15.38
CA ARG A 2 31.98 -12.37 13.96
C ARG A 2 31.10 -11.28 13.37
N ARG A 3 31.65 -10.54 12.39
CA ARG A 3 30.91 -9.62 11.52
C ARG A 3 29.97 -10.46 10.64
N LEU A 4 28.70 -10.08 10.59
CA LEU A 4 27.77 -10.50 9.55
C LEU A 4 27.81 -9.40 8.49
N GLU A 5 28.26 -9.77 7.30
CA GLU A 5 28.23 -8.95 6.09
C GLU A 5 26.81 -9.01 5.49
N ASN A 6 26.39 -7.88 4.92
CA ASN A 6 25.10 -7.60 4.25
C ASN A 6 23.95 -7.22 5.18
N GLY A 7 24.07 -6.02 5.75
CA GLY A 7 23.10 -5.37 6.62
C GLY A 7 21.96 -4.69 5.85
N VAL A 8 20.93 -5.45 5.49
CA VAL A 8 19.58 -4.90 5.32
C VAL A 8 18.71 -5.43 6.45
N THR A 9 18.65 -4.67 7.55
CA THR A 9 17.75 -4.96 8.67
C THR A 9 16.40 -4.30 8.37
N PHE A 10 15.37 -5.10 8.06
CA PHE A 10 13.99 -4.60 8.04
C PHE A 10 13.58 -4.31 9.49
N ASP A 11 13.62 -3.03 9.85
CA ASP A 11 13.34 -2.58 11.21
C ASP A 11 11.86 -2.23 11.37
N LEU A 12 11.10 -3.22 11.87
CA LEU A 12 9.69 -3.08 12.21
C LEU A 12 9.45 -1.93 13.21
N TYR A 13 10.43 -1.62 14.07
CA TYR A 13 10.33 -0.49 14.99
C TYR A 13 10.40 0.85 14.25
N ARG A 14 11.24 0.97 13.21
CA ARG A 14 11.27 2.18 12.35
C ARG A 14 9.94 2.42 11.61
N PHE A 15 9.26 1.36 11.19
CA PHE A 15 7.94 1.47 10.57
C PHE A 15 6.87 1.99 11.53
N LEU A 16 6.97 1.64 12.82
CA LEU A 16 6.12 2.15 13.90
C LEU A 16 6.54 3.57 14.34
N GLU A 17 7.84 3.88 14.40
CA GLU A 17 8.39 5.20 14.71
C GLU A 17 8.08 6.27 13.63
N GLY A 18 7.84 5.87 12.38
CA GLY A 18 7.44 6.82 11.34
C GLY A 18 6.19 7.62 11.72
N GLY A 19 5.26 7.01 12.49
CA GLY A 19 4.06 7.68 12.98
C GLY A 19 4.32 8.75 14.05
N SER A 20 5.34 8.59 14.89
CA SER A 20 5.71 9.57 15.92
C SER A 20 6.50 10.75 15.35
N ARG A 21 7.31 10.53 14.31
CA ARG A 21 8.04 11.60 13.61
C ARG A 21 7.14 12.48 12.74
N LEU A 22 6.12 11.91 12.08
CA LEU A 22 5.12 12.67 11.32
C LEU A 22 4.30 13.63 12.21
N ARG A 23 4.01 13.23 13.45
CA ARG A 23 3.35 14.11 14.45
C ARG A 23 4.24 15.27 14.88
N ALA A 24 5.55 15.08 14.91
CA ALA A 24 6.51 16.13 15.27
C ALA A 24 6.81 17.10 14.11
N SER A 25 6.55 16.69 12.85
CA SER A 25 6.78 17.50 11.66
C SER A 25 5.53 18.19 11.10
N ALA A 26 4.35 17.99 11.70
CA ALA A 26 3.13 18.70 11.33
C ALA A 26 3.23 20.16 11.79
N GLN A 27 3.91 21.00 11.01
CA GLN A 27 3.81 22.46 11.13
C GLN A 27 2.41 22.90 10.67
N SER A 28 1.87 23.93 11.32
CA SER A 28 0.53 24.45 11.07
C SER A 28 0.42 25.15 9.72
N GLY A 29 -0.73 24.97 9.07
CA GLY A 29 -1.21 25.86 8.01
C GLY A 29 -2.72 25.72 7.86
N ILE A 30 -3.20 24.53 7.48
CA ILE A 30 -4.60 24.11 7.33
C ILE A 30 -4.63 22.57 7.21
N ASP A 31 -5.76 21.92 7.49
CA ASP A 31 -5.92 20.47 7.25
C ASP A 31 -6.25 20.16 5.77
N LEU A 32 -6.23 18.87 5.39
CA LEU A 32 -6.48 18.44 4.01
C LEU A 32 -7.87 18.86 3.51
N ALA A 33 -8.90 18.79 4.36
CA ALA A 33 -10.27 19.13 3.98
C ALA A 33 -10.39 20.64 3.68
N SER A 34 -9.78 21.46 4.53
CA SER A 34 -9.73 22.92 4.37
C SER A 34 -8.96 23.31 3.12
N PHE A 35 -7.79 22.70 2.90
CA PHE A 35 -7.01 22.92 1.68
C PHE A 35 -7.80 22.58 0.42
N LEU A 36 -8.45 21.41 0.38
CA LEU A 36 -9.21 21.01 -0.80
C LEU A 36 -10.45 21.89 -1.03
N ARG A 37 -11.07 22.41 0.04
CA ARG A 37 -12.14 23.42 -0.08
C ARG A 37 -11.64 24.65 -0.82
N ASP A 38 -10.52 25.21 -0.37
CA ASP A 38 -9.93 26.39 -1.00
C ASP A 38 -9.62 26.16 -2.49
N VAL A 39 -9.19 24.94 -2.86
CA VAL A 39 -8.98 24.56 -4.27
C VAL A 39 -10.30 24.55 -5.05
N THR A 40 -11.36 23.94 -4.50
CA THR A 40 -12.65 23.81 -5.22
C THR A 40 -13.49 25.09 -5.22
N ASP A 41 -13.28 26.01 -4.28
CA ASP A 41 -14.00 27.28 -4.20
C ASP A 41 -13.75 28.19 -5.42
N GLY A 42 -12.70 27.93 -6.20
CA GLY A 42 -12.44 28.59 -7.48
C GLY A 42 -13.52 28.34 -8.56
N GLY A 43 -14.43 27.37 -8.36
CA GLY A 43 -15.55 27.11 -9.26
C GLY A 43 -15.18 26.26 -10.48
N GLU A 44 -13.93 25.80 -10.59
CA GLU A 44 -13.44 24.97 -11.69
C GLU A 44 -13.52 23.48 -11.37
N ALA A 45 -13.76 22.68 -12.41
CA ALA A 45 -13.71 21.23 -12.29
C ALA A 45 -12.28 20.79 -11.89
N THR A 46 -12.17 19.97 -10.84
CA THR A 46 -10.88 19.61 -10.22
C THR A 46 -10.68 18.10 -10.20
N GLU A 47 -9.51 17.62 -10.58
CA GLU A 47 -9.19 16.20 -10.51
C GLU A 47 -8.29 15.93 -9.28
N VAL A 48 -8.74 15.08 -8.36
CA VAL A 48 -8.00 14.74 -7.14
C VAL A 48 -7.52 13.30 -7.21
N TRP A 49 -6.21 13.12 -7.42
CA TRP A 49 -5.58 11.80 -7.47
C TRP A 49 -4.99 11.45 -6.10
N VAL A 50 -5.55 10.43 -5.46
CA VAL A 50 -5.02 9.87 -4.21
C VAL A 50 -4.17 8.66 -4.54
N THR A 51 -2.91 8.65 -4.12
CA THR A 51 -2.01 7.54 -4.39
C THR A 51 -1.20 7.18 -3.16
N GLY A 52 -0.65 5.97 -3.17
CA GLY A 52 0.21 5.48 -2.11
C GLY A 52 0.80 4.11 -2.45
N HIS A 53 1.90 3.81 -1.77
CA HIS A 53 2.60 2.54 -1.82
C HIS A 53 2.59 1.87 -0.44
N SER A 54 2.57 0.54 -0.36
CA SER A 54 2.63 -0.21 0.90
C SER A 54 1.46 0.14 1.84
N LYS A 55 1.74 0.44 3.12
CA LYS A 55 0.75 1.03 4.04
C LYS A 55 0.06 2.27 3.47
N GLY A 56 0.79 3.08 2.68
CA GLY A 56 0.26 4.25 2.01
C GLY A 56 -0.85 3.91 1.01
N ALA A 57 -0.83 2.74 0.36
CA ALA A 57 -1.90 2.30 -0.53
C ALA A 57 -3.21 2.00 0.23
N ALA A 58 -3.11 1.33 1.38
CA ALA A 58 -4.28 1.10 2.24
C ALA A 58 -4.86 2.44 2.77
N LEU A 59 -3.98 3.37 3.16
CA LEU A 59 -4.39 4.71 3.60
C LEU A 59 -5.00 5.53 2.46
N ALA A 60 -4.40 5.51 1.26
CA ALA A 60 -4.92 6.19 0.08
C ALA A 60 -6.34 5.70 -0.27
N THR A 61 -6.56 4.38 -0.20
CA THR A 61 -7.88 3.78 -0.38
C THR A 61 -8.89 4.32 0.64
N ALA A 62 -8.51 4.38 1.93
CA ALA A 62 -9.37 4.92 2.98
C ALA A 62 -9.64 6.43 2.82
N VAL A 63 -8.64 7.21 2.42
CA VAL A 63 -8.76 8.65 2.17
C VAL A 63 -9.65 8.92 0.96
N ALA A 64 -9.44 8.22 -0.16
CA ALA A 64 -10.28 8.37 -1.36
C ALA A 64 -11.74 8.02 -1.07
N ARG A 65 -11.98 7.00 -0.22
CA ARG A 65 -13.32 6.67 0.26
C ARG A 65 -13.91 7.78 1.12
N TRP A 66 -13.15 8.30 2.09
CA TRP A 66 -13.58 9.40 2.95
C TRP A 66 -13.92 10.66 2.14
N LEU A 67 -13.08 11.03 1.17
CA LEU A 67 -13.34 12.15 0.26
C LEU A 67 -14.65 11.95 -0.49
N SER A 68 -14.86 10.76 -1.07
CA SER A 68 -16.10 10.41 -1.80
C SER A 68 -17.33 10.45 -0.90
N ASP A 69 -17.23 9.99 0.36
CA ASP A 69 -18.35 9.96 1.30
C ASP A 69 -18.74 11.35 1.81
N THR A 70 -17.78 12.27 1.89
CA THR A 70 -17.96 13.63 2.44
C THR A 70 -18.23 14.69 1.39
N GLN A 71 -17.99 14.38 0.11
CA GLN A 71 -18.25 15.28 -1.01
C GLN A 71 -19.72 15.70 -1.10
N GLY A 72 -19.97 16.98 -1.41
CA GLY A 72 -21.29 17.56 -1.57
C GLY A 72 -22.08 17.72 -0.28
N ARG A 73 -21.47 17.49 0.90
CA ARG A 73 -22.09 17.84 2.18
C ARG A 73 -21.81 19.32 2.50
N PRO A 74 -22.77 20.05 3.10
CA PRO A 74 -22.51 21.39 3.60
C PRO A 74 -21.30 21.39 4.54
N GLU A 75 -20.46 22.42 4.44
CA GLU A 75 -19.28 22.61 5.30
C GLU A 75 -18.22 21.48 5.22
N GLN A 76 -18.20 20.68 4.14
CA GLN A 76 -17.12 19.74 3.83
C GLN A 76 -16.19 20.28 2.73
N TRP A 77 -15.26 19.46 2.25
CA TRP A 77 -14.16 19.87 1.38
C TRP A 77 -14.57 20.25 -0.06
N ASP A 78 -15.72 19.79 -0.55
CA ASP A 78 -16.21 20.12 -1.90
C ASP A 78 -17.75 20.12 -1.88
N PRO A 79 -18.38 21.20 -1.38
CA PRO A 79 -19.83 21.28 -1.23
C PRO A 79 -20.58 21.33 -2.57
N ASN A 80 -19.92 21.78 -3.63
CA ASN A 80 -20.52 21.95 -4.96
C ASN A 80 -20.28 20.75 -5.89
N ARG A 81 -19.56 19.71 -5.43
CA ARG A 81 -19.24 18.50 -6.19
C ARG A 81 -18.47 18.81 -7.48
N LEU A 82 -17.51 19.73 -7.40
CA LEU A 82 -16.69 20.14 -8.53
C LEU A 82 -15.51 19.20 -8.76
N ALA A 83 -15.15 18.40 -7.76
CA ALA A 83 -14.01 17.50 -7.85
C ALA A 83 -14.37 16.09 -8.34
N THR A 84 -13.46 15.45 -9.06
CA THR A 84 -13.49 14.00 -9.35
C THR A 84 -12.36 13.32 -8.57
N VAL A 85 -12.70 12.38 -7.69
CA VAL A 85 -11.70 11.63 -6.90
C VAL A 85 -11.22 10.40 -7.67
N HIS A 86 -9.93 10.26 -7.87
CA HIS A 86 -9.30 9.06 -8.41
C HIS A 86 -8.40 8.43 -7.37
N CYS A 87 -8.21 7.13 -7.44
CA CYS A 87 -7.35 6.40 -6.51
C CYS A 87 -6.48 5.39 -7.27
N THR A 88 -5.17 5.60 -7.26
CA THR A 88 -4.21 4.65 -7.84
C THR A 88 -3.26 4.16 -6.76
N THR A 89 -3.27 2.86 -6.47
CA THR A 89 -2.54 2.29 -5.34
C THR A 89 -1.58 1.19 -5.76
N PHE A 90 -0.45 1.09 -5.06
CA PHE A 90 0.61 0.13 -5.35
C PHE A 90 0.96 -0.67 -4.09
N ALA A 91 1.18 -1.97 -4.21
CA ALA A 91 1.72 -2.78 -3.10
C ALA A 91 0.92 -2.72 -1.78
N GLY A 92 -0.39 -2.47 -1.87
CA GLY A 92 -1.23 -2.26 -0.70
C GLY A 92 -1.73 -3.56 -0.06
N PRO A 93 -1.70 -3.69 1.27
CA PRO A 93 -2.52 -4.68 1.97
C PRO A 93 -4.00 -4.27 1.94
N THR A 94 -4.90 -5.16 2.34
CA THR A 94 -6.32 -4.87 2.50
C THR A 94 -6.54 -3.75 3.52
N ALA A 95 -7.27 -2.70 3.14
CA ALA A 95 -7.58 -1.58 4.03
C ALA A 95 -8.70 -1.89 5.04
N GLY A 96 -9.58 -2.84 4.73
CA GLY A 96 -10.76 -3.15 5.54
C GLY A 96 -11.43 -4.46 5.12
N ASN A 97 -12.63 -4.69 5.67
CA ASN A 97 -13.40 -5.88 5.39
C ASN A 97 -14.13 -5.82 4.03
N GLY A 98 -14.84 -6.89 3.67
CA GLY A 98 -15.57 -6.98 2.41
C GLY A 98 -16.66 -5.94 2.26
N ALA A 99 -17.31 -5.52 3.35
CA ALA A 99 -18.30 -4.44 3.31
C ALA A 99 -17.65 -3.08 2.95
N PHE A 100 -16.50 -2.78 3.55
CA PHE A 100 -15.70 -1.63 3.20
C PHE A 100 -15.24 -1.71 1.74
N ALA A 101 -14.66 -2.84 1.32
CA ALA A 101 -14.13 -3.02 -0.03
C ALA A 101 -15.20 -2.80 -1.12
N ARG A 102 -16.35 -3.47 -0.99
CA ARG A 102 -17.49 -3.28 -1.90
C ARG A 102 -18.03 -1.84 -1.88
N GLY A 103 -17.92 -1.17 -0.74
CA GLY A 103 -18.22 0.25 -0.62
C GLY A 103 -17.31 1.07 -1.53
N VAL A 104 -15.99 0.92 -1.36
CA VAL A 104 -14.98 1.62 -2.17
C VAL A 104 -15.20 1.34 -3.66
N ASP A 105 -15.33 0.08 -4.06
CA ASP A 105 -15.53 -0.32 -5.46
C ASP A 105 -16.76 0.37 -6.07
N ARG A 106 -17.86 0.45 -5.32
CA ARG A 106 -19.08 1.15 -5.78
C ARG A 106 -18.88 2.66 -5.88
N ALA A 107 -18.14 3.27 -4.95
CA ALA A 107 -17.96 4.72 -4.91
C ALA A 107 -16.99 5.23 -5.96
N LEU A 108 -15.96 4.46 -6.30
CA LEU A 108 -14.92 4.87 -7.24
C LEU A 108 -15.09 4.25 -8.64
N GLY A 109 -15.54 2.98 -8.73
CA GLY A 109 -15.67 2.26 -10.01
C GLY A 109 -14.36 2.31 -10.80
N ASP A 110 -14.45 2.69 -12.07
CA ASP A 110 -13.31 2.79 -13.01
C ASP A 110 -12.26 3.86 -12.61
N ARG A 111 -12.53 4.67 -11.58
CA ARG A 111 -11.56 5.64 -11.02
C ARG A 111 -10.65 5.04 -9.94
N LEU A 112 -10.83 3.76 -9.64
CA LEU A 112 -9.96 3.00 -8.76
C LEU A 112 -9.07 2.09 -9.61
N HIS A 113 -7.75 2.22 -9.45
CA HIS A 113 -6.76 1.36 -10.06
C HIS A 113 -5.79 0.83 -9.01
N ARG A 114 -5.73 -0.48 -8.85
CA ARG A 114 -4.78 -1.13 -7.94
C ARG A 114 -3.76 -1.92 -8.74
N VAL A 115 -2.49 -1.67 -8.48
CA VAL A 115 -1.37 -2.41 -9.06
C VAL A 115 -0.74 -3.28 -7.97
N ALA A 116 -0.65 -4.59 -8.22
CA ALA A 116 -0.07 -5.53 -7.29
C ALA A 116 0.85 -6.55 -7.96
N ASN A 117 2.02 -6.70 -7.36
CA ASN A 117 2.91 -7.80 -7.65
C ASN A 117 2.39 -9.08 -6.95
N GLU A 118 2.19 -10.14 -7.72
CA GLU A 118 1.78 -11.45 -7.19
C GLU A 118 2.80 -12.07 -6.22
N ARG A 119 4.05 -11.61 -6.29
CA ARG A 119 5.14 -12.03 -5.40
C ARG A 119 5.39 -11.06 -4.25
N ASP A 120 4.58 -10.02 -4.10
CA ASP A 120 4.68 -9.11 -2.97
C ASP A 120 3.84 -9.60 -1.79
N LEU A 121 4.54 -10.07 -0.76
CA LEU A 121 3.97 -10.60 0.48
C LEU A 121 2.99 -9.61 1.15
N VAL A 122 3.22 -8.29 1.03
CA VAL A 122 2.38 -7.27 1.68
C VAL A 122 0.97 -7.27 1.08
N THR A 123 0.83 -7.56 -0.21
CA THR A 123 -0.47 -7.55 -0.90
C THR A 123 -1.39 -8.69 -0.45
N LEU A 124 -0.84 -9.73 0.19
CA LEU A 124 -1.58 -10.86 0.74
C LEU A 124 -2.25 -10.51 2.07
N GLY A 125 -1.64 -9.59 2.85
CA GLY A 125 -2.21 -9.13 4.11
C GLY A 125 -3.48 -8.31 3.87
N TRP A 126 -4.57 -8.48 4.60
CA TRP A 126 -4.86 -9.44 5.68
C TRP A 126 -5.96 -10.43 5.27
N ALA A 127 -6.20 -10.61 3.97
CA ALA A 127 -7.21 -11.53 3.47
C ALA A 127 -6.81 -12.97 3.80
N ARG A 128 -7.67 -13.69 4.51
CA ARG A 128 -7.39 -15.04 5.02
C ARG A 128 -6.87 -15.99 3.94
N ASP A 129 -7.56 -16.04 2.80
CA ASP A 129 -7.20 -16.97 1.72
C ASP A 129 -5.86 -16.59 1.09
N SER A 130 -5.60 -15.30 0.88
CA SER A 130 -4.31 -14.82 0.39
C SER A 130 -3.16 -15.10 1.36
N LEU A 131 -3.38 -14.96 2.67
CA LEU A 131 -2.36 -15.26 3.69
C LEU A 131 -1.97 -16.75 3.74
N ARG A 132 -2.82 -17.67 3.27
CA ARG A 132 -2.47 -19.09 3.18
C ARG A 132 -1.43 -19.38 2.11
N ASP A 133 -1.34 -18.54 1.08
CA ASP A 133 -0.39 -18.71 -0.02
C ASP A 133 1.00 -18.17 0.34
N ALA A 134 1.09 -17.29 1.34
CA ALA A 134 2.30 -16.59 1.74
C ALA A 134 3.52 -17.51 2.00
N PRO A 135 3.43 -18.66 2.69
CA PRO A 135 4.57 -19.55 2.90
C PRO A 135 5.22 -20.07 1.61
N SER A 136 4.46 -20.10 0.51
CA SER A 136 4.90 -20.62 -0.80
C SER A 136 5.22 -19.54 -1.82
N ILE A 137 5.16 -18.25 -1.44
CA ILE A 137 5.22 -17.12 -2.38
C ILE A 137 6.48 -17.09 -3.26
N PHE A 138 7.61 -17.60 -2.74
CA PHE A 138 8.88 -17.72 -3.48
C PHE A 138 9.30 -19.17 -3.73
N ALA A 139 8.46 -20.14 -3.38
CA ALA A 139 8.78 -21.54 -3.58
C ALA A 139 8.79 -21.90 -5.09
N PRO A 140 9.64 -22.86 -5.50
CA PRO A 140 10.63 -23.58 -4.70
C PRO A 140 11.97 -22.84 -4.55
N ALA A 141 12.14 -21.67 -5.18
CA ALA A 141 13.42 -20.98 -5.27
C ALA A 141 13.96 -20.51 -3.91
N ILE A 142 13.08 -20.00 -3.05
CA ILE A 142 13.44 -19.53 -1.71
C ILE A 142 12.37 -20.00 -0.71
N ALA A 143 12.80 -20.74 0.31
CA ALA A 143 11.91 -21.19 1.38
C ALA A 143 11.67 -20.06 2.40
N MET A 144 10.41 -19.90 2.84
CA MET A 144 10.10 -19.03 3.98
C MET A 144 10.69 -19.61 5.27
N PRO A 145 11.38 -18.81 6.10
CA PRO A 145 11.82 -19.26 7.42
C PRO A 145 10.66 -19.73 8.28
N GLU A 146 10.79 -20.87 8.96
CA GLU A 146 9.69 -21.49 9.75
C GLU A 146 9.07 -20.54 10.78
N VAL A 147 9.89 -19.70 11.43
CA VAL A 147 9.42 -18.69 12.39
C VAL A 147 8.47 -17.69 11.71
N LEU A 148 8.77 -17.27 10.48
CA LEU A 148 7.91 -16.36 9.74
C LEU A 148 6.65 -17.07 9.24
N ALA A 149 6.76 -18.33 8.79
CA ALA A 149 5.61 -19.13 8.39
C ALA A 149 4.60 -19.30 9.55
N ARG A 150 5.09 -19.58 10.77
CA ARG A 150 4.25 -19.64 11.98
C ARG A 150 3.61 -18.29 12.31
N LEU A 151 4.34 -17.19 12.16
CA LEU A 151 3.77 -15.85 12.38
C LEU A 151 2.62 -15.56 11.41
N VAL A 152 2.80 -15.88 10.12
CA VAL A 152 1.75 -15.75 9.10
C VAL A 152 0.53 -16.60 9.45
N GLU A 153 0.73 -17.84 9.91
CA GLU A 153 -0.36 -18.72 10.33
C GLU A 153 -1.16 -18.13 11.51
N VAL A 154 -0.47 -17.60 12.53
CA VAL A 154 -1.12 -16.94 13.68
C VAL A 154 -1.97 -15.76 13.21
N VAL A 155 -1.40 -14.87 12.40
CA VAL A 155 -2.11 -13.72 11.83
C VAL A 155 -3.32 -14.16 11.00
N ALA A 156 -3.16 -15.19 10.15
CA ALA A 156 -4.26 -15.71 9.34
C ALA A 156 -5.39 -16.27 10.21
N GLY A 157 -5.05 -16.86 11.37
CA GLY A 157 -6.01 -17.27 12.40
C GLY A 157 -6.77 -16.10 13.00
N GLU A 158 -6.05 -15.08 13.48
CA GLU A 158 -6.63 -13.89 14.14
C GLU A 158 -7.52 -13.06 13.20
N THR A 159 -7.17 -13.00 11.92
CA THR A 159 -7.89 -12.20 10.91
C THR A 159 -9.00 -12.97 10.20
N SER A 160 -9.09 -14.30 10.40
CA SER A 160 -10.00 -15.18 9.67
C SER A 160 -11.48 -14.80 9.75
N ALA A 161 -11.92 -14.22 10.87
CA ALA A 161 -13.29 -13.81 11.11
C ALA A 161 -13.58 -12.35 10.71
N LEU A 162 -12.57 -11.59 10.29
CA LEU A 162 -12.67 -10.15 10.03
C LEU A 162 -13.05 -9.81 8.59
N ASP A 163 -13.19 -10.83 7.71
CA ASP A 163 -13.61 -10.67 6.32
C ASP A 163 -12.75 -9.67 5.53
N TYR A 164 -11.44 -9.61 5.78
CA TYR A 164 -10.55 -8.70 5.06
C TYR A 164 -10.56 -9.01 3.56
N GLN A 165 -10.77 -7.97 2.75
CA GLN A 165 -10.89 -8.09 1.30
C GLN A 165 -10.13 -6.96 0.61
N GLN A 166 -9.46 -7.28 -0.50
CA GLN A 166 -8.86 -6.27 -1.36
C GLN A 166 -9.97 -5.51 -2.10
N VAL A 167 -9.72 -4.21 -2.34
CA VAL A 167 -10.50 -3.42 -3.29
C VAL A 167 -10.03 -3.68 -4.72
N ASP A 168 -10.81 -3.22 -5.69
CA ASP A 168 -10.55 -3.34 -7.11
C ASP A 168 -10.48 -4.82 -7.57
N PRO A 169 -11.61 -5.43 -7.96
CA PRO A 169 -11.62 -6.79 -8.50
C PRO A 169 -10.90 -6.90 -9.85
N GLN A 170 -10.65 -5.79 -10.55
CA GLN A 170 -9.97 -5.74 -11.84
C GLN A 170 -8.51 -5.28 -11.72
N ALA A 171 -7.96 -5.28 -10.50
CA ALA A 171 -6.60 -4.86 -10.21
C ALA A 171 -5.59 -5.40 -11.22
N GLU A 172 -4.71 -4.51 -11.68
CA GLU A 172 -3.54 -4.86 -12.46
C GLU A 172 -2.63 -5.75 -11.61
N ARG A 173 -2.29 -6.91 -12.17
CA ARG A 173 -1.41 -7.88 -11.54
C ARG A 173 -0.22 -8.12 -12.44
N PHE A 174 0.96 -8.09 -11.85
CA PHE A 174 2.19 -8.52 -12.51
C PHE A 174 2.95 -9.48 -11.61
N ARG A 175 3.88 -10.22 -12.19
CA ARG A 175 4.66 -11.21 -11.47
C ARG A 175 6.14 -10.83 -11.57
N GLY A 176 6.66 -10.16 -10.54
CA GLY A 176 8.07 -9.76 -10.48
C GLY A 176 9.00 -10.97 -10.57
N GLU A 177 10.22 -10.81 -11.05
CA GLU A 177 11.18 -11.92 -11.18
C GLU A 177 11.85 -12.24 -9.84
N ILE A 178 12.01 -13.52 -9.50
CA ILE A 178 12.70 -13.91 -8.25
C ILE A 178 14.20 -13.73 -8.43
N ARG A 179 14.84 -13.04 -7.48
CA ARG A 179 16.29 -12.83 -7.48
C ARG A 179 16.95 -13.71 -6.43
N SER A 180 17.07 -14.99 -6.78
CA SER A 180 17.66 -16.02 -5.90
C SER A 180 19.10 -15.73 -5.47
N ALA A 181 19.81 -14.82 -6.15
CA ALA A 181 21.19 -14.45 -5.83
C ALA A 181 21.31 -13.46 -4.65
N ASP A 182 20.22 -12.78 -4.25
CA ASP A 182 20.28 -11.58 -3.39
C ASP A 182 20.16 -11.85 -1.87
N GLY A 183 20.41 -13.08 -1.41
CA GLY A 183 20.71 -13.32 0.01
C GLY A 183 19.55 -13.74 0.91
N GLY A 184 18.47 -14.31 0.35
CA GLY A 184 17.46 -15.05 1.12
C GLY A 184 16.06 -14.41 1.12
N PHE A 185 15.18 -14.91 1.98
CA PHE A 185 13.75 -14.59 1.93
C PHE A 185 13.42 -13.11 2.18
N LEU A 186 14.05 -12.45 3.15
CA LEU A 186 13.75 -11.05 3.48
C LEU A 186 14.27 -10.03 2.45
N PRO A 187 15.48 -10.19 1.89
CA PRO A 187 15.89 -9.43 0.72
C PRO A 187 14.91 -9.58 -0.45
N GLU A 188 14.43 -10.80 -0.71
CA GLU A 188 13.45 -11.06 -1.76
C GLU A 188 12.10 -10.35 -1.48
N VAL A 189 11.60 -10.38 -0.23
CA VAL A 189 10.41 -9.61 0.16
C VAL A 189 10.62 -8.13 -0.15
N SER A 190 11.78 -7.57 0.18
CA SER A 190 12.09 -6.16 -0.08
C SER A 190 12.09 -5.86 -1.58
N HIS A 191 12.74 -6.73 -2.37
CA HIS A 191 12.78 -6.64 -3.83
C HIS A 191 11.39 -6.61 -4.45
N GLN A 192 10.58 -7.61 -4.11
CA GLN A 192 9.24 -7.76 -4.67
C GLN A 192 8.28 -6.65 -4.22
N HIS A 193 8.51 -6.07 -3.05
CA HIS A 193 7.68 -4.99 -2.52
C HIS A 193 8.05 -3.60 -3.07
N LEU A 194 9.32 -3.37 -3.44
CA LEU A 194 9.82 -2.05 -3.85
C LEU A 194 10.27 -2.04 -5.31
N GLU A 195 11.41 -2.66 -5.62
CA GLU A 195 12.06 -2.54 -6.91
C GLU A 195 11.27 -3.18 -8.05
N ALA A 196 10.58 -4.29 -7.79
CA ALA A 196 9.80 -4.98 -8.81
C ALA A 196 8.70 -4.06 -9.42
N TYR A 197 8.14 -3.13 -8.64
CA TYR A 197 7.17 -2.16 -9.15
C TYR A 197 7.83 -1.09 -10.02
N ILE A 198 9.02 -0.64 -9.65
CA ILE A 198 9.82 0.32 -10.42
C ILE A 198 10.20 -0.29 -11.77
N GLU A 199 10.60 -1.56 -11.76
CA GLU A 199 10.96 -2.34 -12.95
C GLU A 199 9.76 -2.57 -13.86
N HIS A 200 8.64 -3.02 -13.28
CA HIS A 200 7.38 -3.20 -14.02
C HIS A 200 6.90 -1.92 -14.68
N ALA A 201 7.04 -0.77 -14.00
CA ALA A 201 6.70 0.53 -14.54
C ALA A 201 7.71 1.10 -15.56
N GLY A 202 8.84 0.42 -15.80
CA GLY A 202 9.91 0.91 -16.68
C GLY A 202 10.63 2.15 -16.14
N LEU A 203 10.56 2.37 -14.82
CA LEU A 203 11.08 3.58 -14.16
C LEU A 203 12.50 3.42 -13.61
N SER A 204 13.12 2.24 -13.73
CA SER A 204 14.47 1.95 -13.24
C SER A 204 15.55 2.95 -13.70
N PRO A 205 15.49 3.56 -14.91
CA PRO A 205 16.45 4.59 -15.31
C PRO A 205 16.34 5.90 -14.50
N TRP A 206 15.15 6.17 -13.95
CA TRP A 206 14.78 7.45 -13.34
C TRP A 206 14.72 7.38 -11.81
N LEU A 207 14.46 6.19 -11.28
CA LEU A 207 14.18 5.98 -9.87
C LEU A 207 15.04 4.84 -9.35
N LYS A 208 16.04 5.18 -8.53
CA LYS A 208 16.90 4.18 -7.90
C LYS A 208 16.61 4.04 -6.41
N ARG A 209 16.72 2.82 -5.89
CA ARG A 209 16.48 2.50 -4.47
C ARG A 209 17.34 3.36 -3.54
N GLU A 210 18.59 3.58 -3.90
CA GLU A 210 19.56 4.33 -3.09
C GLU A 210 19.12 5.79 -2.92
N GLN A 211 18.46 6.35 -3.94
CA GLN A 211 17.95 7.73 -3.93
C GLN A 211 16.68 7.89 -3.09
N LEU A 212 15.88 6.83 -2.95
CA LEU A 212 14.61 6.87 -2.23
C LEU A 212 14.73 6.47 -0.76
N PHE A 213 15.59 5.49 -0.47
CA PHE A 213 15.64 4.87 0.84
C PHE A 213 16.96 5.11 1.59
N GLY A 214 17.93 5.78 0.95
CA GLY A 214 19.24 6.09 1.56
C GLY A 214 20.02 4.84 1.95
N LEU A 215 19.76 3.72 1.29
CA LEU A 215 20.45 2.45 1.50
C LEU A 215 21.55 2.34 0.45
N SER A 216 22.81 2.40 0.89
CA SER A 216 24.01 2.17 0.09
C SER A 216 24.53 0.75 0.27
#